data_AF-A0A7V2RRM7-F1
#
_entry.id   AF-A0A7V2RRM7-F1
#
_cell.length_a   1.000
_cell.length_b   1.000
_cell.length_c   1.000
_cell.angle_alpha   90.00
_cell.angle_beta   90.00
_cell.angle_gamma   90.00
#
_symmetry.space_group_name_H-M   'P 1'
#
loop_
_entity.id
_entity.type
_entity.pdbx_description
1 polymer ?
#
loop_
_entity_poly.entity_id
_entity_poly.type
_entity_poly.pdbx_seq_one_letter_code
_entity_poly.pdbx_strand_id
1 'polypeptide(L)'
;MKAQNLFLFFALAFVLSSCSSKLTYFTEDLYHEQGWSEEELKQIQFYVSHDIHLKRQLTGGKSEIISGKIKIENGRKVELVVIPKGTPGTFLFSPKSNRFAISFEEGGDKRYLMFGPNRKYNDRFVMLASDWKRRNGTVNYDGKKWKVDSDDAYAALLVDMRKITKTDVNSRTAKGRRIGG
;
A
#
# COMPACT_ATOMS: atom_id res chain seq x y z
N MET A 1 -24.14 40.49 35.99
CA MET A 1 -23.56 40.22 34.66
C MET A 1 -22.39 39.26 34.82
N LYS A 2 -22.18 38.35 33.86
CA LYS A 2 -21.03 37.41 33.73
C LYS A 2 -21.17 36.00 34.32
N ALA A 3 -22.29 35.32 34.06
CA ALA A 3 -22.35 33.85 34.10
C ALA A 3 -22.80 33.22 32.77
N GLN A 4 -23.18 34.02 31.78
CA GLN A 4 -23.67 33.53 30.47
C GLN A 4 -22.55 33.27 29.45
N ASN A 5 -21.31 33.72 29.70
CA ASN A 5 -20.19 33.55 28.76
C ASN A 5 -19.29 32.34 29.06
N LEU A 6 -19.52 31.59 30.14
CA LEU A 6 -18.69 30.43 30.47
C LEU A 6 -19.20 29.13 29.83
N PHE A 7 -20.48 29.08 29.45
CA PHE A 7 -21.08 27.93 28.77
C PHE A 7 -20.70 27.83 27.28
N LEU A 8 -20.24 28.92 26.67
CA LEU A 8 -19.82 28.97 25.27
C LEU A 8 -18.43 28.35 25.01
N PHE A 9 -17.64 28.08 26.04
CA PHE A 9 -16.32 27.45 25.89
C PHE A 9 -16.33 25.92 26.01
N PHE A 10 -17.38 25.31 26.57
CA PHE A 10 -17.43 23.86 26.74
C PHE A 10 -18.08 23.12 25.55
N ALA A 11 -18.79 23.84 24.67
CA ALA A 11 -19.46 23.27 23.50
C ALA A 11 -18.52 23.05 22.28
N LEU A 12 -17.30 23.61 22.29
CA LEU A 12 -16.37 23.48 21.17
C LEU A 12 -15.40 22.28 21.28
N ALA A 13 -15.40 21.57 22.41
CA ALA A 13 -14.45 20.50 22.68
C ALA A 13 -14.85 19.10 22.15
N PHE A 14 -16.04 18.95 21.55
CA PHE A 14 -16.63 17.61 21.29
C PHE A 14 -16.66 17.13 19.83
N VAL A 15 -16.02 17.80 18.87
CA VAL A 15 -16.14 17.42 17.43
C VAL A 15 -14.91 16.73 16.83
N LEU A 16 -13.89 16.39 17.63
CA LEU A 16 -12.76 15.57 17.15
C LEU A 16 -12.99 14.07 17.45
N SER A 17 -14.17 13.54 17.11
CA SER A 17 -14.30 12.12 16.82
C SER A 17 -13.55 11.83 15.52
N SER A 18 -12.23 11.70 15.62
CA SER A 18 -11.40 11.15 14.55
C SER A 18 -11.91 9.74 14.29
N CYS A 19 -12.74 9.60 13.27
CA CYS A 19 -13.11 8.31 12.71
C CYS A 19 -11.83 7.65 12.18
N SER A 20 -11.08 6.95 13.02
CA SER A 20 -9.87 6.24 12.60
C SER A 20 -10.26 5.25 11.50
N SER A 21 -9.75 5.44 10.28
CA SER A 21 -9.92 4.50 9.17
C SER A 21 -9.48 3.12 9.61
N LYS A 22 -10.44 2.22 9.84
CA LYS A 22 -10.13 0.81 10.11
C LYS A 22 -9.69 0.22 8.78
N LEU A 23 -8.38 0.08 8.62
CA LEU A 23 -7.79 -0.62 7.51
C LEU A 23 -8.18 -2.09 7.58
N THR A 24 -8.61 -2.64 6.45
CA THR A 24 -9.00 -4.05 6.29
C THR A 24 -8.03 -4.71 5.34
N TYR A 25 -7.73 -6.00 5.55
CA TYR A 25 -6.90 -6.75 4.62
C TYR A 25 -7.57 -6.86 3.26
N PHE A 26 -6.79 -6.63 2.22
CA PHE A 26 -7.22 -6.86 0.85
C PHE A 26 -7.08 -8.35 0.51
N THR A 27 -8.21 -9.01 0.24
CA THR A 27 -8.30 -10.45 -0.03
C THR A 27 -8.84 -10.72 -1.43
N GLU A 28 -8.63 -11.94 -1.93
CA GLU A 28 -9.20 -12.40 -3.20
C GLU A 28 -10.73 -12.29 -3.21
N ASP A 29 -11.40 -12.74 -2.14
CA ASP A 29 -12.85 -12.62 -1.99
C ASP A 29 -13.31 -11.17 -2.09
N LEU A 30 -12.66 -10.24 -1.38
CA LEU A 30 -13.01 -8.82 -1.43
C LEU A 30 -12.87 -8.26 -2.84
N TYR A 31 -11.77 -8.60 -3.53
CA TYR A 31 -11.56 -8.16 -4.91
C TYR A 31 -12.66 -8.68 -5.85
N HIS A 32 -13.03 -9.95 -5.72
CA HIS A 32 -14.08 -10.55 -6.55
C HIS A 32 -15.48 -10.03 -6.22
N GLU A 33 -15.82 -9.84 -4.95
CA GLU A 33 -17.11 -9.30 -4.50
C GLU A 33 -17.35 -7.88 -5.02
N GLN A 34 -16.29 -7.05 -5.03
CA GLN A 34 -16.39 -5.66 -5.48
C GLN A 34 -16.30 -5.52 -6.99
N GLY A 35 -15.68 -6.49 -7.68
CA GLY A 35 -15.61 -6.52 -9.14
C GLY A 35 -14.83 -5.35 -9.76
N TRP A 36 -13.88 -4.77 -9.02
CA TRP A 36 -13.13 -3.60 -9.46
C TRP A 36 -12.35 -3.85 -10.75
N SER A 37 -12.51 -2.94 -11.71
CA SER A 37 -11.67 -2.82 -12.91
C SER A 37 -10.27 -2.31 -12.57
N GLU A 38 -9.31 -2.45 -13.49
CA GLU A 38 -7.97 -1.88 -13.31
C GLU A 38 -7.99 -0.36 -13.12
N GLU A 39 -8.91 0.35 -13.77
CA GLU A 39 -9.03 1.81 -13.61
C GLU A 39 -9.56 2.19 -12.22
N GLU A 40 -10.48 1.41 -11.65
CA GLU A 40 -10.95 1.60 -10.27
C GLU A 40 -9.85 1.24 -9.26
N LEU A 41 -9.09 0.17 -9.50
CA LEU A 41 -7.94 -0.21 -8.66
C LEU A 41 -6.89 0.91 -8.58
N LYS A 42 -6.68 1.68 -9.65
CA LYS A 42 -5.79 2.87 -9.64
C LYS A 42 -6.29 3.99 -8.72
N GLN A 43 -7.59 4.05 -8.44
CA GLN A 43 -8.19 5.03 -7.52
C GLN A 43 -8.17 4.57 -6.06
N ILE A 44 -7.80 3.31 -5.79
CA ILE A 44 -7.74 2.76 -4.44
C ILE A 44 -6.36 3.00 -3.85
N GLN A 45 -6.34 3.60 -2.65
CA GLN A 45 -5.14 3.68 -1.84
C GLN A 45 -4.94 2.38 -1.06
N PHE A 46 -3.85 1.67 -1.36
CA PHE A 46 -3.40 0.51 -0.60
C PHE A 46 -2.44 0.94 0.51
N TYR A 47 -2.28 0.09 1.51
CA TYR A 47 -1.28 0.24 2.57
C TYR A 47 -0.62 -1.10 2.87
N VAL A 48 0.64 -1.09 3.29
CA VAL A 48 1.32 -2.32 3.71
C VAL A 48 1.08 -2.62 5.19
N SER A 49 0.82 -3.88 5.54
CA SER A 49 0.51 -4.29 6.92
C SER A 49 1.72 -4.44 7.86
N HIS A 50 2.92 -4.60 7.31
CA HIS A 50 4.18 -4.80 8.02
C HIS A 50 5.31 -4.03 7.32
N ASP A 51 6.41 -3.81 8.01
CA ASP A 51 7.62 -3.26 7.39
C ASP A 51 8.14 -4.23 6.31
N ILE A 52 8.68 -3.68 5.23
CA ILE A 52 9.40 -4.44 4.21
C ILE A 52 10.83 -3.90 4.13
N HIS A 53 11.81 -4.78 4.28
CA HIS A 53 13.23 -4.46 4.19
C HIS A 53 13.83 -5.11 2.95
N LEU A 54 14.07 -4.30 1.92
CA LEU A 54 14.77 -4.75 0.72
C LEU A 54 16.28 -4.58 0.94
N LYS A 55 17.02 -5.68 0.85
CA LYS A 55 18.49 -5.68 0.98
C LYS A 55 19.17 -6.10 -0.32
N ARG A 56 20.22 -5.38 -0.69
CA ARG A 56 21.08 -5.72 -1.84
C ARG A 56 22.54 -5.52 -1.47
N GLN A 57 23.36 -6.56 -1.62
CA GLN A 57 24.81 -6.44 -1.43
C GLN A 57 25.41 -5.72 -2.63
N LEU A 58 26.21 -4.68 -2.36
CA LEU A 58 26.93 -3.95 -3.40
C LEU A 58 28.24 -4.68 -3.71
N THR A 59 28.59 -4.79 -4.99
CA THR A 59 29.79 -5.51 -5.43
C THR A 59 31.04 -4.62 -5.54
N GLY A 60 30.87 -3.31 -5.37
CA GLY A 60 31.97 -2.34 -5.30
C GLY A 60 32.42 -1.78 -6.65
N GLY A 61 31.67 -2.03 -7.73
CA GLY A 61 31.90 -1.39 -9.03
C GLY A 61 31.65 0.12 -8.96
N LYS A 62 32.47 0.91 -9.65
CA LYS A 62 32.43 2.40 -9.64
C LYS A 62 31.12 3.02 -10.21
N SER A 63 30.14 2.22 -10.63
CA SER A 63 28.93 2.67 -11.36
C SER A 63 27.60 2.15 -10.77
N GLU A 64 27.59 1.64 -9.54
CA GLU A 64 26.35 1.15 -8.93
C GLU A 64 25.47 2.34 -8.47
N ILE A 65 24.32 2.53 -9.14
CA ILE A 65 23.31 3.50 -8.71
C ILE A 65 22.71 3.04 -7.38
N ILE A 66 22.86 3.89 -6.36
CA ILE A 66 22.33 3.71 -5.01
C ILE A 66 21.03 4.50 -4.89
N SER A 67 19.94 3.79 -4.65
CA SER A 67 18.58 4.32 -4.46
C SER A 67 18.17 4.29 -2.97
N GLY A 68 18.87 3.51 -2.14
CA GLY A 68 18.61 3.35 -0.71
C GLY A 68 19.75 3.82 0.22
N LYS A 69 19.65 3.47 1.50
CA LYS A 69 20.70 3.76 2.50
C LYS A 69 21.78 2.67 2.45
N ILE A 70 23.05 3.07 2.53
CA ILE A 70 24.16 2.11 2.64
C ILE A 70 24.41 1.80 4.12
N LYS A 71 24.54 0.51 4.44
CA LYS A 71 24.99 -0.02 5.74
C LYS A 71 26.15 -0.99 5.54
N ILE A 72 26.96 -1.18 6.58
CA ILE A 72 27.95 -2.25 6.65
C ILE A 72 27.35 -3.40 7.45
N GLU A 73 27.16 -4.56 6.83
CA GLU A 73 26.73 -5.80 7.50
C GLU A 73 27.78 -6.89 7.23
N ASN A 74 28.35 -7.48 8.28
CA ASN A 74 29.37 -8.54 8.19
C ASN A 74 30.55 -8.19 7.25
N GLY A 75 31.07 -6.96 7.34
CA GLY A 75 32.18 -6.47 6.52
C GLY A 75 31.83 -6.16 5.06
N ARG A 76 30.55 -6.22 4.68
CA ARG A 76 30.07 -5.98 3.31
C ARG A 76 29.18 -4.74 3.25
N LYS A 77 29.29 -3.98 2.17
CA LYS A 77 28.37 -2.86 1.87
C LYS A 77 27.04 -3.43 1.41
N VAL A 78 25.98 -3.11 2.15
CA VAL A 78 24.61 -3.51 1.86
C VAL A 78 23.79 -2.24 1.68
N GLU A 79 23.08 -2.17 0.56
CA GLU A 79 22.04 -1.18 0.33
C GLU A 79 20.73 -1.68 0.91
N LEU A 80 20.01 -0.77 1.59
CA LEU A 80 18.75 -1.02 2.26
C LEU A 80 17.69 -0.01 1.80
N VAL A 81 16.56 -0.52 1.34
CA VAL A 81 15.30 0.23 1.20
C VAL A 81 14.33 -0.29 2.25
N VAL A 82 13.67 0.61 2.96
CA VAL A 82 12.68 0.28 4.00
C VAL A 82 11.35 0.89 3.60
N ILE A 83 10.31 0.07 3.54
CA ILE A 83 8.92 0.49 3.34
C ILE A 83 8.20 0.22 4.66
N PRO A 84 8.00 1.23 5.51
CA PRO A 84 7.37 1.03 6.82
C PRO A 84 5.93 0.54 6.72
N LYS A 85 5.45 -0.13 7.76
CA LYS A 85 4.04 -0.45 7.97
C LYS A 85 3.17 0.80 7.81
N GLY A 86 2.06 0.64 7.09
CA GLY A 86 1.11 1.70 6.83
C GLY A 86 1.57 2.66 5.73
N THR A 87 2.68 2.38 5.03
CA THR A 87 3.07 3.20 3.87
C THR A 87 2.00 3.09 2.79
N PRO A 88 1.46 4.23 2.31
CA PRO A 88 0.48 4.24 1.23
C PRO A 88 1.12 3.80 -0.09
N GLY A 89 0.41 2.97 -0.85
CA GLY A 89 0.82 2.56 -2.19
C GLY A 89 -0.32 2.58 -3.20
N THR A 90 0.05 2.72 -4.47
CA THR A 90 -0.88 2.80 -5.61
C THR A 90 -0.71 1.60 -6.52
N PHE A 91 -1.82 1.14 -7.10
CA PHE A 91 -1.79 0.12 -8.12
C PHE A 91 -1.23 0.68 -9.44
N LEU A 92 -0.30 -0.05 -10.06
CA LEU A 92 0.26 0.28 -11.37
C LEU A 92 -0.36 -0.56 -12.48
N PHE A 93 -0.29 -1.89 -12.35
CA PHE A 93 -0.76 -2.84 -13.36
C PHE A 93 -0.88 -4.26 -12.77
N SER A 94 -1.51 -5.16 -13.53
CA SER A 94 -1.61 -6.59 -13.19
C SER A 94 -1.13 -7.46 -14.36
N PRO A 95 0.08 -8.07 -14.33
CA PRO A 95 0.58 -8.87 -15.46
C PRO A 95 -0.20 -10.18 -15.66
N LYS A 96 -0.95 -10.62 -14.64
CA LYS A 96 -1.94 -11.69 -14.67
C LYS A 96 -3.09 -11.25 -13.76
N SER A 97 -4.31 -11.72 -13.99
CA SER A 97 -5.40 -11.55 -13.01
C SER A 97 -4.90 -11.95 -11.61
N ASN A 98 -5.20 -11.16 -10.57
CA ASN A 98 -4.79 -11.31 -9.17
C ASN A 98 -3.30 -11.13 -8.80
N ARG A 99 -2.48 -10.52 -9.66
CA ARG A 99 -1.08 -10.16 -9.31
C ARG A 99 -0.85 -8.66 -9.42
N PHE A 100 -0.83 -7.95 -8.31
CA PHE A 100 -0.84 -6.49 -8.33
C PHE A 100 0.57 -5.94 -8.20
N ALA A 101 0.98 -5.11 -9.15
CA ALA A 101 2.15 -4.26 -9.00
C ALA A 101 1.76 -3.02 -8.18
N ILE A 102 2.27 -2.90 -6.96
CA ILE A 102 2.00 -1.77 -6.07
C ILE A 102 3.28 -0.96 -5.88
N SER A 103 3.20 0.35 -6.17
CA SER A 103 4.27 1.31 -5.85
C SER A 103 4.01 1.96 -4.50
N PHE A 104 5.03 2.05 -3.65
CA PHE A 104 4.97 2.72 -2.34
C PHE A 104 5.79 4.01 -2.27
N GLU A 105 6.44 4.38 -3.36
CA GLU A 105 7.22 5.61 -3.46
C GLU A 105 7.12 6.22 -4.86
N GLU A 106 7.50 7.50 -4.94
CA GLU A 106 7.66 8.19 -6.21
C GLU A 106 8.97 7.79 -6.90
N GLY A 107 9.09 8.10 -8.20
CA GLY A 107 10.33 7.86 -8.95
C GLY A 107 10.24 6.80 -10.05
N GLY A 108 9.03 6.55 -10.56
CA GLY A 108 8.79 5.89 -11.84
C GLY A 108 8.28 4.46 -11.77
N ASP A 109 7.82 3.97 -12.92
CA ASP A 109 6.99 2.76 -13.09
C ASP A 109 7.71 1.44 -12.80
N LYS A 110 8.95 1.49 -12.30
CA LYS A 110 9.81 0.33 -11.97
C LYS A 110 9.96 0.10 -10.47
N ARG A 111 9.50 1.03 -9.63
CA ARG A 111 9.61 0.96 -8.16
C ARG A 111 8.37 0.36 -7.52
N TYR A 112 8.05 -0.86 -7.92
CA TYR A 112 6.89 -1.59 -7.40
C TYR A 112 7.29 -2.94 -6.84
N LEU A 113 6.46 -3.44 -5.92
CA LEU A 113 6.50 -4.82 -5.46
C LEU A 113 5.26 -5.55 -5.97
N MET A 114 5.40 -6.85 -6.22
CA MET A 114 4.29 -7.68 -6.66
C MET A 114 3.57 -8.25 -5.46
N PHE A 115 2.24 -8.20 -5.46
CA PHE A 115 1.39 -8.81 -4.44
C PHE A 115 0.41 -9.78 -5.10
N GLY A 116 -0.01 -10.82 -4.39
CA GLY A 116 -1.03 -11.74 -4.87
C GLY A 116 -1.61 -12.61 -3.77
N PRO A 117 -2.75 -13.25 -4.03
CA PRO A 117 -3.46 -14.02 -3.01
C PRO A 117 -2.62 -15.21 -2.55
N ASN A 118 -2.68 -15.48 -1.25
CA ASN A 118 -2.01 -16.62 -0.66
C ASN A 118 -2.98 -17.38 0.26
N ARG A 119 -3.32 -18.60 -0.17
CA ARG A 119 -4.26 -19.49 0.53
C ARG A 119 -3.84 -19.86 1.94
N LYS A 120 -2.55 -19.80 2.28
CA LYS A 120 -2.07 -20.02 3.65
C LYS A 120 -2.31 -18.82 4.56
N TYR A 121 -2.67 -17.66 4.00
CA TYR A 121 -2.86 -16.40 4.70
C TYR A 121 -4.27 -15.85 4.46
N ASN A 122 -5.29 -16.71 4.44
CA ASN A 122 -6.69 -16.34 4.23
C ASN A 122 -6.90 -15.52 2.95
N ASP A 123 -6.24 -15.96 1.87
CA ASP A 123 -6.32 -15.36 0.53
C ASP A 123 -6.00 -13.86 0.48
N ARG A 124 -5.24 -13.37 1.45
CA ARG A 124 -4.70 -12.01 1.48
C ARG A 124 -3.69 -11.80 0.37
N PHE A 125 -3.68 -10.59 -0.17
CA PHE A 125 -2.66 -10.17 -1.13
C PHE A 125 -1.35 -9.90 -0.41
N VAL A 126 -0.45 -10.89 -0.38
CA VAL A 126 0.87 -10.82 0.25
C VAL A 126 1.97 -10.60 -0.80
N MET A 127 3.11 -10.06 -0.37
CA MET A 127 4.26 -9.84 -1.25
C MET A 127 4.72 -11.14 -1.90
N LEU A 128 4.88 -11.12 -3.23
CA LEU A 128 5.36 -12.22 -4.05
C LEU A 128 6.88 -12.13 -4.22
N ALA A 129 7.55 -13.28 -4.10
CA ALA A 129 8.96 -13.43 -4.43
C ALA A 129 9.18 -14.65 -5.33
N SER A 130 10.17 -14.60 -6.22
CA SER A 130 10.40 -15.62 -7.25
C SER A 130 11.05 -16.90 -6.72
N ASP A 131 11.78 -16.82 -5.61
CA ASP A 131 12.60 -17.92 -5.08
C ASP A 131 12.67 -17.80 -3.56
N TRP A 132 11.70 -18.40 -2.85
CA TRP A 132 11.75 -18.56 -1.40
C TRP A 132 12.71 -19.71 -1.08
N LYS A 133 13.99 -19.39 -0.86
CA LYS A 133 14.98 -20.37 -0.40
C LYS A 133 15.27 -20.16 1.08
N ARG A 134 14.99 -21.17 1.89
CA ARG A 134 15.12 -21.18 3.36
C ARG A 134 14.30 -20.06 4.03
N ARG A 135 14.90 -18.88 4.18
CA ARG A 135 14.37 -17.71 4.90
C ARG A 135 14.45 -16.41 4.09
N ASN A 136 14.81 -16.48 2.81
CA ASN A 136 14.97 -15.29 1.98
C ASN A 136 14.21 -15.44 0.67
N GLY A 137 13.48 -14.40 0.31
CA GLY A 137 12.86 -14.20 -1.00
C GLY A 137 13.75 -13.35 -1.91
N THR A 138 13.50 -13.42 -3.20
CA THR A 138 14.04 -12.46 -4.18
C THR A 138 12.90 -11.74 -4.87
N VAL A 139 12.94 -10.40 -4.83
CA VAL A 139 11.98 -9.52 -5.50
C VAL A 139 12.69 -8.66 -6.54
N ASN A 140 11.94 -8.17 -7.52
CA ASN A 140 12.42 -7.14 -8.44
C ASN A 140 11.87 -5.79 -7.98
N TYR A 141 12.75 -4.80 -7.84
CA TYR A 141 12.40 -3.45 -7.41
C TYR A 141 13.41 -2.46 -8.01
N ASP A 142 12.92 -1.39 -8.62
CA ASP A 142 13.74 -0.41 -9.36
C ASP A 142 14.58 -1.08 -10.47
N GLY A 143 14.02 -2.11 -11.11
CA GLY A 143 14.70 -2.91 -12.13
C GLY A 143 15.86 -3.78 -11.64
N LYS A 144 16.06 -3.88 -10.32
CA LYS A 144 17.15 -4.62 -9.67
C LYS A 144 16.59 -5.77 -8.84
N LYS A 145 17.41 -6.81 -8.62
CA LYS A 145 17.06 -7.91 -7.70
C LYS A 145 17.42 -7.54 -6.27
N TRP A 146 16.46 -7.69 -5.37
CA TRP A 146 16.60 -7.45 -3.94
C TRP A 146 16.26 -8.70 -3.14
N LYS A 147 16.88 -8.83 -1.96
CA LYS A 147 16.57 -9.85 -0.97
C LYS A 147 15.59 -9.29 0.05
N VAL A 148 14.66 -10.14 0.47
CA VAL A 148 13.70 -9.88 1.55
C VAL A 148 13.72 -11.06 2.51
N ASP A 149 13.58 -10.80 3.81
CA ASP A 149 13.43 -11.87 4.79
C ASP A 149 12.05 -12.52 4.66
N SER A 150 11.94 -13.78 5.09
CA SER A 150 10.68 -14.49 5.29
C SER A 150 9.71 -13.75 6.21
N ASP A 151 10.17 -13.00 7.21
CA ASP A 151 9.25 -12.26 8.10
C ASP A 151 8.55 -11.11 7.35
N ASP A 152 9.29 -10.44 6.46
CA ASP A 152 8.74 -9.40 5.58
C ASP A 152 7.83 -9.98 4.49
N ALA A 153 7.95 -11.27 4.17
CA ALA A 153 7.12 -11.97 3.16
C ALA A 153 5.63 -11.91 3.45
N TYR A 154 5.27 -11.76 4.74
CA TYR A 154 3.89 -11.70 5.20
C TYR A 154 3.29 -10.30 5.16
N ALA A 155 4.06 -9.32 4.66
CA ALA A 155 3.53 -8.01 4.32
C ALA A 155 2.38 -8.17 3.31
N ALA A 156 1.17 -7.99 3.81
CA ALA A 156 -0.07 -8.00 3.04
C ALA A 156 -0.57 -6.57 2.78
N LEU A 157 -1.35 -6.41 1.70
CA LEU A 157 -2.05 -5.18 1.39
C LEU A 157 -3.27 -4.98 2.30
N LEU A 158 -3.50 -3.71 2.63
CA LEU A 158 -4.66 -3.22 3.36
C LEU A 158 -5.35 -2.13 2.54
N VAL A 159 -6.64 -1.94 2.74
CA VAL A 159 -7.46 -0.86 2.15
C VAL A 159 -8.38 -0.24 3.19
N ASP A 160 -8.79 1.01 2.96
CA ASP A 160 -9.83 1.67 3.75
C ASP A 160 -11.17 1.60 3.02
N MET A 161 -11.99 0.61 3.40
CA MET A 161 -13.29 0.38 2.77
C MET A 161 -14.23 1.59 2.85
N ARG A 162 -14.13 2.39 3.93
CA ARG A 162 -15.01 3.56 4.08
C ARG A 162 -14.69 4.65 3.07
N LYS A 163 -13.41 4.81 2.72
CA LYS A 163 -12.98 5.74 1.67
C LYS A 163 -13.42 5.25 0.30
N ILE A 164 -13.30 3.95 0.02
CA ILE A 164 -13.72 3.38 -1.27
C ILE A 164 -15.22 3.58 -1.47
N THR A 165 -16.05 3.14 -0.51
CA THR A 165 -17.51 3.32 -0.61
C THR A 165 -17.92 4.79 -0.70
N LYS A 166 -17.22 5.71 -0.02
CA LYS A 166 -17.52 7.15 -0.14
C LYS A 166 -17.23 7.67 -1.55
N THR A 167 -16.17 7.21 -2.19
CA THR A 167 -15.85 7.56 -3.59
C THR A 167 -16.92 7.01 -4.53
N ASP A 168 -17.37 5.77 -4.34
CA ASP A 168 -18.45 5.18 -5.15
C ASP A 168 -19.78 5.95 -4.99
N VAL A 169 -20.13 6.35 -3.76
CA VAL A 169 -21.38 7.07 -3.46
C VAL A 169 -21.36 8.52 -3.94
N ASN A 170 -20.19 9.15 -4.15
CA ASN A 170 -20.05 10.45 -4.83
C ASN A 170 -20.48 10.41 -6.32
N SER A 171 -21.19 9.37 -6.74
CA SER A 171 -22.09 9.34 -7.88
C SER A 171 -22.87 10.64 -8.06
N ARG A 172 -22.95 11.11 -9.32
CA ARG A 172 -23.71 12.33 -9.63
C ARG A 172 -25.21 12.05 -9.45
N THR A 173 -25.90 12.86 -8.67
CA THR A 173 -27.37 12.87 -8.68
C THR A 173 -27.84 13.62 -9.91
N ALA A 174 -28.49 12.92 -10.86
CA ALA A 174 -29.09 13.56 -12.01
C ALA A 174 -30.27 14.44 -11.57
N LYS A 175 -30.24 15.74 -11.90
CA LYS A 175 -31.29 16.70 -11.51
C LYS A 175 -32.58 16.60 -12.34
N GLY A 176 -32.67 15.63 -13.26
CA GLY A 176 -33.70 15.56 -14.28
C GLY A 176 -33.51 16.59 -15.41
N ARG A 177 -34.13 16.33 -16.57
CA ARG A 177 -34.20 17.27 -17.71
C ARG A 177 -35.66 17.68 -17.88
N ARG A 178 -35.96 18.99 -17.86
CA ARG A 178 -37.30 19.52 -18.13
C ARG A 178 -37.44 19.87 -19.61
N ILE A 179 -38.64 19.73 -20.15
CA ILE A 179 -38.96 20.13 -21.53
C ILE A 179 -39.32 21.62 -21.50
N GLY A 180 -38.52 22.44 -22.19
CA GLY A 180 -38.72 23.89 -22.29
C GLY A 180 -38.09 24.70 -21.15
N GLY A 181 -36.89 25.21 -21.37
CA GLY A 181 -36.16 26.14 -20.50
C GLY A 181 -34.85 26.55 -21.16
#